data_AF-A0A973PTY9-F1
#
_entry.id   AF-A0A973PTY9-F1
#
_cell.length_a   1.000
_cell.length_b   1.000
_cell.length_c   1.000
_cell.angle_alpha   90.00
_cell.angle_beta   90.00
_cell.angle_gamma   90.00
#
_symmetry.space_group_name_H-M   'P 1'
#
loop_
_entity.id
_entity.type
_entity.pdbx_description
1 polymer ?
#
loop_
_entity_poly.entity_id
_entity_poly.type
_entity_poly.pdbx_seq_one_letter_code
_entity_poly.pdbx_strand_id
1 'polypeptide(L)'
;MRRDPRRDLLAGLTVAIVALPLALGFGVSSGLGAAAGLATAVVAGALAAVFGGSSLQVSGPTGAMTVVLVPIVGAYGPTGVLTVGLMAGVLLVALAALRAGRYMRYVPAPVVEGFTLGIACVIGLQQLPNALGVPKPEGDRVLVVAWRAAEAFVRNPNWTAAGFAVAVAVVMLAGTRWRPSLPFSLLAVVAATAVAQLFALEAATPIGDLPAGLPAPSLAFLELGSLSTLFAPAVAVAALAALESLLSASVADGMTVGHRHDPDRELFGQGLANIAAPLFGGVPATGAIARTAVNVRTGAGSRLAALTHAAVLAAIVFAAAPLVSRIPLAALAGVLLATAIRMVETGSLRA
;
A
#
# COMPACT_ATOMS: atom_id res chain seq x y z
N MET A 1 3.92 -32.00 1.21
CA MET A 1 2.83 -31.00 1.42
C MET A 1 1.82 -31.15 0.29
N ARG A 2 0.57 -31.53 0.60
CA ARG A 2 -0.50 -31.61 -0.41
C ARG A 2 -0.84 -30.19 -0.86
N ARG A 3 -0.82 -29.94 -2.17
CA ARG A 3 -1.35 -28.72 -2.77
C ARG A 3 -2.85 -28.71 -2.50
N ASP A 4 -3.31 -27.80 -1.65
CA ASP A 4 -4.74 -27.58 -1.39
C ASP A 4 -5.15 -26.26 -2.07
N PRO A 5 -5.52 -26.30 -3.37
CA PRO A 5 -5.85 -25.09 -4.11
C PRO A 5 -7.06 -24.37 -3.51
N ARG A 6 -7.97 -25.08 -2.84
CA ARG A 6 -9.14 -24.44 -2.20
C ARG A 6 -8.71 -23.53 -1.06
N ARG A 7 -7.75 -24.00 -0.25
CA ARG A 7 -7.19 -23.21 0.85
C ARG A 7 -6.47 -21.97 0.35
N ASP A 8 -5.67 -22.09 -0.70
CA ASP A 8 -5.00 -20.94 -1.32
C ASP A 8 -5.98 -19.94 -1.93
N LEU A 9 -7.04 -20.39 -2.61
CA LEU A 9 -8.07 -19.52 -3.18
C LEU A 9 -8.80 -18.72 -2.09
N LEU A 10 -9.19 -19.37 -0.99
CA LEU A 10 -9.85 -18.71 0.15
C LEU A 10 -8.91 -17.73 0.88
N ALA A 11 -7.64 -18.09 1.04
CA ALA A 11 -6.63 -17.21 1.60
C ALA A 11 -6.47 -15.96 0.72
N GLY A 12 -6.30 -16.12 -0.59
CA GLY A 12 -6.19 -15.03 -1.54
C GLY A 12 -7.40 -14.10 -1.56
N LEU A 13 -8.62 -14.65 -1.50
CA LEU A 13 -9.86 -13.87 -1.34
C LEU A 13 -9.84 -13.04 -0.05
N THR A 14 -9.47 -13.67 1.07
CA THR A 14 -9.41 -13.00 2.38
C THR A 14 -8.39 -11.85 2.36
N VAL A 15 -7.22 -12.08 1.76
CA VAL A 15 -6.19 -11.06 1.60
C VAL A 15 -6.67 -9.92 0.71
N ALA A 16 -7.36 -10.19 -0.41
CA ALA A 16 -7.93 -9.15 -1.26
C ALA A 16 -8.93 -8.25 -0.54
N ILE A 17 -9.83 -8.85 0.24
CA ILE A 17 -10.81 -8.14 1.07
C ILE A 17 -10.12 -7.20 2.07
N VAL A 18 -9.09 -7.68 2.77
CA VAL A 18 -8.35 -6.88 3.76
C VAL A 18 -7.47 -5.81 3.09
N ALA A 19 -6.90 -6.13 1.93
CA ALA A 19 -5.93 -5.28 1.25
C ALA A 19 -6.56 -4.15 0.43
N LEU A 20 -7.81 -4.31 -0.03
CA LEU A 20 -8.48 -3.34 -0.89
C LEU A 20 -8.49 -1.91 -0.30
N PRO A 21 -8.96 -1.67 0.95
CA PRO A 21 -8.94 -0.33 1.54
C PRO A 21 -7.53 0.27 1.64
N LEU A 22 -6.54 -0.57 1.97
CA LEU A 22 -5.14 -0.13 2.08
C LEU A 22 -4.55 0.24 0.72
N ALA A 23 -4.84 -0.53 -0.33
CA ALA A 23 -4.37 -0.24 -1.68
C ALA A 23 -4.93 1.10 -2.20
N LEU A 24 -6.23 1.32 -2.00
CA LEU A 24 -6.90 2.59 -2.33
C LEU A 24 -6.30 3.76 -1.54
N GLY A 25 -6.18 3.60 -0.21
CA GLY A 25 -5.66 4.63 0.68
C GLY A 25 -4.22 5.03 0.34
N PHE A 26 -3.33 4.07 0.12
CA PHE A 26 -1.94 4.36 -0.26
C PHE A 26 -1.83 4.94 -1.67
N GLY A 27 -2.65 4.51 -2.62
CA GLY A 27 -2.75 5.15 -3.94
C GLY A 27 -3.11 6.64 -3.82
N VAL A 28 -4.18 6.96 -3.10
CA VAL A 28 -4.59 8.35 -2.84
C VAL A 28 -3.50 9.14 -2.11
N SER A 29 -2.94 8.55 -1.06
CA SER A 29 -1.93 9.23 -0.21
C SER A 29 -0.63 9.50 -0.95
N SER A 30 -0.30 8.68 -1.97
CA SER A 30 0.88 8.88 -2.81
C SER A 30 0.76 10.09 -3.75
N GLY A 31 -0.45 10.60 -3.95
CA GLY A 31 -0.73 11.69 -4.89
C GLY A 31 -1.08 11.24 -6.30
N LEU A 32 -0.97 9.94 -6.63
CA LEU A 32 -1.36 9.39 -7.94
C LEU A 32 -2.83 8.93 -7.98
N GLY A 33 -3.50 8.85 -6.83
CA GLY A 33 -4.91 8.49 -6.75
C GLY A 33 -5.16 6.99 -6.52
N ALA A 34 -6.41 6.66 -6.21
CA ALA A 34 -6.84 5.30 -5.87
C ALA A 34 -6.62 4.29 -7.01
N ALA A 35 -6.78 4.73 -8.27
CA ALA A 35 -6.55 3.90 -9.45
C ALA A 35 -5.12 3.37 -9.52
N ALA A 36 -4.12 4.21 -9.21
CA ALA A 36 -2.72 3.80 -9.19
C ALA A 36 -2.45 2.73 -8.13
N GLY A 37 -3.03 2.88 -6.93
CA GLY A 37 -2.90 1.87 -5.87
C GLY A 37 -3.51 0.51 -6.24
N LEU A 38 -4.67 0.53 -6.91
CA LEU A 38 -5.29 -0.68 -7.45
C LEU A 38 -4.47 -1.32 -8.57
N ALA A 39 -4.01 -0.53 -9.54
CA ALA A 39 -3.16 -1.01 -10.63
C ALA A 39 -1.88 -1.67 -10.10
N THR A 40 -1.22 -1.06 -9.11
CA THR A 40 -0.07 -1.65 -8.43
C THR A 40 -0.42 -2.97 -7.75
N ALA A 41 -1.50 -3.02 -6.97
CA ALA A 41 -1.88 -4.23 -6.24
C ALA A 41 -2.22 -5.40 -7.18
N VAL A 42 -2.77 -5.12 -8.36
CA VAL A 42 -3.09 -6.12 -9.38
C VAL A 42 -1.83 -6.53 -10.15
N VAL A 43 -1.18 -5.58 -10.84
CA VAL A 43 -0.10 -5.87 -11.80
C VAL A 43 1.17 -6.28 -11.06
N ALA A 44 1.62 -5.44 -10.12
CA ALA A 44 2.83 -5.69 -9.36
C ALA A 44 2.65 -6.91 -8.44
N GLY A 45 1.47 -7.03 -7.81
CA GLY A 45 1.12 -8.18 -6.98
C GLY A 45 1.18 -9.51 -7.72
N ALA A 46 0.60 -9.58 -8.93
CA ALA A 46 0.63 -10.78 -9.76
C ALA A 46 2.06 -11.12 -10.22
N LEU A 47 2.81 -10.15 -10.75
CA LEU A 47 4.16 -10.40 -11.26
C LEU A 47 5.13 -10.80 -10.15
N ALA A 48 5.08 -10.11 -9.00
CA ALA A 48 5.89 -10.50 -7.85
C ALA A 48 5.52 -11.91 -7.34
N ALA A 49 4.24 -12.30 -7.36
CA ALA A 49 3.84 -13.66 -6.98
C ALA A 49 4.43 -14.74 -7.93
N VAL A 50 4.46 -14.48 -9.24
CA VAL A 50 4.99 -15.43 -10.24
C VAL A 50 6.51 -15.50 -10.20
N PHE A 51 7.17 -14.34 -10.19
CA PHE A 51 8.62 -14.25 -10.40
C PHE A 51 9.41 -14.15 -9.09
N GLY A 52 8.79 -13.73 -7.99
CA GLY A 52 9.41 -13.54 -6.68
C GLY A 52 9.93 -14.83 -6.04
N GLY A 53 10.69 -14.67 -4.96
CA GLY A 53 11.39 -15.74 -4.25
C GLY A 53 10.54 -16.38 -3.16
N SER A 54 9.59 -15.63 -2.58
CA SER A 54 8.67 -16.15 -1.56
C SER A 54 7.38 -16.70 -2.18
N SER A 55 6.93 -17.86 -1.71
CA SER A 55 5.66 -18.46 -2.17
C SER A 55 4.43 -17.89 -1.47
N LEU A 56 4.59 -17.16 -0.36
CA LEU A 56 3.50 -16.71 0.50
C LEU A 56 3.37 -15.20 0.57
N GLN A 57 4.32 -14.49 -0.02
CA GLN A 57 4.39 -13.05 -0.01
C GLN A 57 3.33 -12.41 -0.89
N VAL A 58 2.78 -11.29 -0.40
CA VAL A 58 1.80 -10.51 -1.13
C VAL A 58 2.33 -9.09 -1.31
N SER A 59 2.54 -8.73 -2.58
CA SER A 59 3.13 -7.44 -2.97
C SER A 59 2.06 -6.45 -3.41
N GLY A 60 2.37 -5.16 -3.29
CA GLY A 60 1.51 -4.08 -3.76
C GLY A 60 1.96 -2.73 -3.19
N PRO A 61 1.10 -1.70 -3.18
CA PRO A 61 1.46 -0.40 -2.62
C PRO A 61 1.56 -0.51 -1.09
N THR A 62 2.55 0.16 -0.49
CA THR A 62 2.77 0.24 0.96
C THR A 62 2.82 1.69 1.44
N GLY A 63 2.60 1.87 2.74
CA GLY A 63 2.70 3.19 3.38
C GLY A 63 4.12 3.75 3.35
N ALA A 64 5.13 2.90 3.56
CA ALA A 64 6.53 3.29 3.44
C ALA A 64 6.85 3.86 2.06
N MET A 65 6.42 3.16 1.02
CA MET A 65 6.62 3.61 -0.35
C MET A 65 5.91 4.94 -0.59
N THR A 66 4.67 5.08 -0.11
CA THR A 66 3.91 6.32 -0.19
C THR A 66 4.68 7.52 0.38
N VAL A 67 5.36 7.35 1.53
CA VAL A 67 6.16 8.41 2.15
C VAL A 67 7.29 8.90 1.25
N VAL A 68 7.95 7.99 0.53
CA VAL A 68 9.05 8.34 -0.40
C VAL A 68 8.52 8.93 -1.70
N LEU A 69 7.31 8.54 -2.13
CA LEU A 69 6.73 9.01 -3.39
C LEU A 69 6.16 10.43 -3.32
N VAL A 70 5.64 10.87 -2.17
CA VAL A 70 5.01 12.21 -2.05
C VAL A 70 5.96 13.35 -2.46
N PRO A 71 7.22 13.41 -1.99
CA PRO A 71 8.17 14.42 -2.44
C PRO A 71 8.45 14.35 -3.95
N ILE A 72 8.46 13.15 -4.53
CA ILE A 72 8.69 12.95 -5.96
C ILE A 72 7.51 13.50 -6.76
N VAL A 73 6.27 13.28 -6.32
CA VAL A 73 5.09 13.90 -6.94
C VAL A 73 5.15 15.42 -6.83
N GLY A 74 5.55 15.96 -5.68
CA GLY A 74 5.66 17.41 -5.50
C GLY A 74 6.67 18.06 -6.45
N ALA A 75 7.83 17.43 -6.65
CA ALA A 75 8.92 18.00 -7.45
C ALA A 75 8.85 17.66 -8.96
N TYR A 76 8.33 16.48 -9.31
CA TYR A 76 8.37 15.93 -10.68
C TYR A 76 7.01 15.50 -11.22
N GLY A 77 5.94 15.68 -10.44
CA GLY A 77 4.59 15.29 -10.81
C GLY A 77 4.37 13.76 -10.85
N PRO A 78 3.19 13.33 -11.31
CA PRO A 78 2.83 11.91 -11.40
C PRO A 78 3.75 11.10 -12.31
N THR A 79 4.19 11.67 -13.45
CA THR A 79 5.08 11.01 -14.42
C THR A 79 6.46 10.73 -13.83
N GLY A 80 6.95 11.61 -12.95
CA GLY A 80 8.18 11.39 -12.19
C GLY A 80 8.13 10.13 -11.33
N VAL A 81 7.01 9.87 -10.64
CA VAL A 81 6.83 8.65 -9.83
C VAL A 81 6.84 7.39 -10.69
N LEU A 82 6.16 7.42 -11.83
CA LEU A 82 6.13 6.29 -12.76
C LEU A 82 7.53 6.00 -13.32
N THR A 83 8.28 7.04 -13.69
CA THR A 83 9.66 6.94 -14.17
C THR A 83 10.58 6.39 -13.08
N VAL A 84 10.48 6.91 -11.85
CA VAL A 84 11.24 6.41 -10.70
C VAL A 84 10.92 4.93 -10.43
N GLY A 85 9.66 4.52 -10.54
CA GLY A 85 9.27 3.12 -10.38
C GLY A 85 9.93 2.21 -11.41
N LEU A 86 9.90 2.61 -12.68
CA LEU A 86 10.54 1.85 -13.75
C LEU A 86 12.05 1.74 -13.52
N MET A 87 12.72 2.84 -13.19
CA MET A 87 14.15 2.86 -12.87
C MET A 87 14.48 2.00 -11.66
N ALA A 88 13.69 2.09 -10.58
CA ALA A 88 13.85 1.29 -9.39
C ALA A 88 13.69 -0.21 -9.70
N GLY A 89 12.74 -0.57 -10.56
CA GLY A 89 12.57 -1.94 -11.03
C GLY A 89 13.79 -2.46 -11.79
N VAL A 90 14.39 -1.65 -12.67
CA VAL A 90 15.64 -1.99 -13.36
C VAL A 90 16.79 -2.18 -12.36
N LEU A 91 16.92 -1.29 -11.37
CA LEU A 91 17.93 -1.40 -10.32
C LEU A 91 17.75 -2.68 -9.48
N LEU A 92 16.51 -3.05 -9.15
CA LEU A 92 16.21 -4.30 -8.43
C LEU A 92 16.60 -5.55 -9.23
N VAL A 93 16.32 -5.56 -10.55
CA VAL A 93 16.77 -6.64 -11.44
C VAL A 93 18.30 -6.71 -11.49
N ALA A 94 18.97 -5.55 -11.55
CA ALA A 94 20.43 -5.49 -11.51
C ALA A 94 20.99 -6.03 -10.18
N LEU A 95 20.40 -5.64 -9.04
CA LEU A 95 20.77 -6.15 -7.72
C LEU A 95 20.57 -7.67 -7.60
N ALA A 96 19.49 -8.20 -8.18
CA ALA A 96 19.25 -9.64 -8.25
C ALA A 96 20.33 -10.37 -9.07
N ALA A 97 20.69 -9.82 -10.25
CA ALA A 97 21.74 -10.38 -11.09
C ALA A 97 23.11 -10.38 -10.40
N LEU A 98 23.39 -9.35 -9.59
CA LEU A 98 24.59 -9.23 -8.77
C LEU A 98 24.56 -10.08 -7.48
N ARG A 99 23.47 -10.81 -7.23
CA ARG A 99 23.24 -11.61 -6.02
C ARG A 99 23.34 -10.79 -4.72
N ALA A 100 22.79 -9.57 -4.76
CA ALA A 100 22.85 -8.63 -3.65
C ALA A 100 21.77 -8.86 -2.59
N GLY A 101 20.75 -9.71 -2.85
CA GLY A 101 19.65 -9.96 -1.93
C GLY A 101 20.10 -10.54 -0.60
N ARG A 102 21.16 -11.35 -0.60
CA ARG A 102 21.74 -11.92 0.62
C ARG A 102 22.28 -10.88 1.61
N TYR A 103 22.62 -9.67 1.17
CA TYR A 103 23.21 -8.65 2.05
C TYR A 103 22.15 -7.94 2.89
N MET A 104 20.87 -8.04 2.52
CA MET A 104 19.79 -7.40 3.28
C MET A 104 19.65 -7.95 4.70
N ARG A 105 20.15 -9.16 4.96
CA ARG A 105 20.23 -9.75 6.31
C ARG A 105 21.12 -8.99 7.29
N TYR A 106 21.95 -8.06 6.81
CA TYR A 106 22.86 -7.26 7.64
C TYR A 106 22.24 -5.94 8.12
N VAL A 107 20.99 -5.64 7.74
CA VAL A 107 20.30 -4.44 8.20
C VAL A 107 19.92 -4.65 9.67
N PRO A 108 20.42 -3.79 10.59
CA PRO A 108 20.14 -3.96 12.02
C PRO A 108 18.64 -3.77 12.31
N ALA A 109 18.09 -4.60 13.23
CA ALA A 109 16.71 -4.46 13.68
C ALA A 109 16.33 -3.05 14.17
N PRO A 110 17.21 -2.32 14.92
CA PRO A 110 16.91 -0.94 15.33
C PRO A 110 16.65 0.02 14.16
N VAL A 111 17.29 -0.19 12.99
CA VAL A 111 17.07 0.63 11.79
C VAL A 111 15.67 0.39 11.23
N VAL A 112 15.23 -0.87 11.20
CA VAL A 112 13.88 -1.25 10.73
C VAL A 112 12.81 -0.73 11.67
N GLU A 113 13.02 -0.82 12.98
CA GLU A 113 12.10 -0.31 13.99
C GLU A 113 11.97 1.21 13.93
N GLY A 114 13.09 1.94 13.90
CA GLY A 114 13.10 3.40 13.76
C GLY A 114 12.45 3.86 12.45
N PHE A 115 12.71 3.13 11.36
CA PHE A 115 12.07 3.39 10.07
C PHE A 115 10.56 3.18 10.12
N THR A 116 10.09 2.08 10.73
CA THR A 116 8.67 1.77 10.91
C THR A 116 7.95 2.84 11.73
N LEU A 117 8.55 3.28 12.84
CA LEU A 117 8.03 4.37 13.66
C LEU A 117 7.94 5.68 12.88
N GLY A 118 9.00 6.03 12.13
CA GLY A 118 9.02 7.20 11.27
C GLY A 118 7.88 7.20 10.25
N ILE A 119 7.67 6.08 9.57
CA ILE A 119 6.57 5.92 8.60
C ILE A 119 5.21 6.05 9.29
N ALA A 120 5.02 5.44 10.46
CA ALA A 120 3.76 5.53 11.18
C ALA A 120 3.40 6.99 11.52
N CYS A 121 4.38 7.77 12.00
CA CYS A 121 4.21 9.20 12.25
C CYS A 121 3.88 9.97 10.96
N VAL A 122 4.60 9.71 9.86
CA VAL A 122 4.35 10.38 8.58
C VAL A 122 2.99 10.03 8.02
N ILE A 123 2.58 8.77 8.02
CA ILE A 123 1.24 8.35 7.58
C ILE A 123 0.19 9.08 8.41
N GLY A 124 0.32 9.08 9.74
CA GLY A 124 -0.64 9.74 10.64
C GLY A 124 -0.81 11.22 10.30
N LEU A 125 0.29 11.93 10.09
CA LEU A 125 0.28 13.34 9.70
C LEU A 125 -0.28 13.56 8.28
N GLN A 126 0.07 12.70 7.33
CA GLN A 126 -0.42 12.78 5.94
C GLN A 126 -1.93 12.54 5.84
N GLN A 127 -2.53 11.81 6.78
CA GLN A 127 -3.97 11.56 6.78
C GLN A 127 -4.81 12.71 7.35
N LEU A 128 -4.21 13.67 8.08
CA LEU A 128 -4.96 14.76 8.72
C LEU A 128 -5.87 15.55 7.77
N PRO A 129 -5.45 15.97 6.56
CA PRO A 129 -6.34 16.68 5.63
C PRO A 129 -7.61 15.88 5.29
N ASN A 130 -7.44 14.60 4.91
CA ASN A 130 -8.55 13.73 4.54
C ASN A 130 -9.42 13.35 5.75
N ALA A 131 -8.80 13.13 6.91
CA ALA A 131 -9.51 12.81 8.15
C ALA A 131 -10.37 13.98 8.63
N LEU A 132 -9.88 15.21 8.48
CA LEU A 132 -10.59 16.44 8.85
C LEU A 132 -11.54 16.93 7.75
N GLY A 133 -11.52 16.31 6.56
CA GLY A 133 -12.37 16.69 5.43
C GLY A 133 -12.06 18.08 4.88
N VAL A 134 -10.79 18.49 4.93
CA VAL A 134 -10.32 19.78 4.40
C VAL A 134 -9.51 19.57 3.12
N PRO A 135 -9.56 20.50 2.16
CA PRO A 135 -8.68 20.45 0.98
C PRO A 135 -7.21 20.35 1.41
N LYS A 136 -6.43 19.50 0.72
CA LYS A 136 -5.01 19.32 1.04
C LYS A 136 -4.27 20.66 0.93
N PRO A 137 -3.71 21.19 2.03
CA PRO A 137 -2.94 22.43 1.97
C PRO A 137 -1.64 22.24 1.17
N GLU A 138 -1.19 23.31 0.52
CA GLU A 138 0.13 23.33 -0.13
C GLU A 138 1.26 23.24 0.91
N GLY A 139 2.34 22.55 0.56
CA GLY A 139 3.57 22.51 1.33
C GLY A 139 4.39 21.24 1.13
N ASP A 140 5.72 21.38 1.22
CA ASP A 140 6.67 20.28 1.00
C ASP A 140 6.92 19.42 2.26
N ARG A 141 6.61 19.98 3.43
CA ARG A 141 6.82 19.33 4.73
C ARG A 141 5.51 18.80 5.29
N VAL A 142 5.47 17.51 5.56
CA VAL A 142 4.29 16.81 6.10
C VAL A 142 3.74 17.47 7.38
N LEU A 143 4.62 17.91 8.29
CA LEU A 143 4.21 18.62 9.51
C LEU A 143 3.50 19.95 9.23
N VAL A 144 3.97 20.71 8.24
CA VAL A 144 3.38 22.00 7.87
C VAL A 144 2.01 21.78 7.23
N VAL A 145 1.89 20.77 6.35
CA VAL A 145 0.61 20.39 5.72
C VAL A 145 -0.41 19.95 6.78
N ALA A 146 0.01 19.12 7.73
CA ALA A 146 -0.81 18.68 8.86
C ALA A 146 -1.30 19.85 9.73
N TRP A 147 -0.40 20.78 10.08
CA TRP A 147 -0.74 21.95 10.88
C TRP A 147 -1.72 22.88 10.16
N ARG A 148 -1.47 23.18 8.88
CA ARG A 148 -2.38 23.98 8.05
C ARG A 148 -3.75 23.33 7.88
N ALA A 149 -3.81 22.00 7.81
CA ALA A 149 -5.07 21.27 7.76
C ALA A 149 -5.85 21.42 9.07
N ALA A 150 -5.16 21.38 10.22
CA ALA A 150 -5.78 21.66 11.51
C ALA A 150 -6.29 23.12 11.60
N GLU A 151 -5.51 24.11 11.15
CA GLU A 151 -5.97 25.50 11.09
C GLU A 151 -7.20 25.67 10.18
N ALA A 152 -7.21 25.02 9.01
CA ALA A 152 -8.33 25.05 8.09
C ALA A 152 -9.60 24.45 8.71
N PHE A 153 -9.46 23.34 9.44
CA PHE A 153 -10.55 22.71 10.16
C PHE A 153 -11.10 23.59 11.28
N VAL A 154 -10.24 24.27 12.04
CA VAL A 154 -10.68 25.21 13.08
C VAL A 154 -11.49 26.36 12.49
N ARG A 155 -11.12 26.85 11.30
CA ARG A 155 -11.86 27.92 10.61
C ARG A 155 -13.20 27.44 10.05
N ASN A 156 -13.25 26.24 9.47
CA ASN A 156 -14.45 25.65 8.87
C ASN A 156 -14.51 24.14 9.17
N PRO A 157 -15.06 23.74 10.32
CA PRO A 157 -14.99 22.34 10.75
C PRO A 157 -15.94 21.44 9.97
N ASN A 158 -15.41 20.36 9.42
CA ASN A 158 -16.19 19.28 8.81
C ASN A 158 -16.27 18.09 9.78
N TRP A 159 -17.22 18.17 10.71
CA TRP A 159 -17.43 17.14 11.73
C TRP A 159 -17.85 15.79 11.15
N THR A 160 -18.46 15.80 9.95
CA THR A 160 -18.89 14.58 9.25
C THR A 160 -17.69 13.75 8.82
N ALA A 161 -16.70 14.38 8.18
CA ALA A 161 -15.45 13.72 7.79
C ALA A 161 -14.66 13.25 9.02
N ALA A 162 -14.48 14.13 10.02
CA ALA A 162 -13.78 13.78 11.26
C ALA A 162 -14.44 12.60 11.97
N GLY A 163 -15.78 12.59 12.05
CA GLY A 163 -16.57 11.51 12.60
C GLY A 163 -16.35 10.18 11.85
N PHE A 164 -16.36 10.19 10.52
CA PHE A 164 -16.07 8.99 9.73
C PHE A 164 -14.65 8.46 9.97
N ALA A 165 -13.64 9.32 9.94
CA ALA A 165 -12.25 8.91 10.15
C ALA A 165 -12.04 8.27 11.53
N VAL A 166 -12.57 8.90 12.59
CA VAL A 166 -12.51 8.37 13.95
C VAL A 166 -13.31 7.08 14.08
N ALA A 167 -14.54 7.04 13.59
CA ALA A 167 -15.39 5.84 13.68
C ALA A 167 -14.76 4.65 12.98
N VAL A 168 -14.24 4.83 11.76
CA VAL A 168 -13.54 3.76 11.02
C VAL A 168 -12.28 3.32 11.76
N ALA A 169 -11.48 4.25 12.28
CA ALA A 169 -10.29 3.90 13.04
C ALA A 169 -10.61 3.12 14.31
N VAL A 170 -11.63 3.55 15.08
CA VAL A 170 -12.08 2.88 16.30
C VAL A 170 -12.62 1.48 16.00
N VAL A 171 -13.50 1.34 15.00
CA VAL A 171 -14.04 0.03 14.60
C VAL A 171 -12.92 -0.91 14.18
N MET A 172 -11.92 -0.41 13.43
CA MET A 172 -10.78 -1.22 13.03
C MET A 172 -9.92 -1.64 14.23
N LEU A 173 -9.57 -0.72 15.13
CA LEU A 173 -8.71 -1.00 16.29
C LEU A 173 -9.40 -1.90 17.32
N ALA A 174 -10.63 -1.57 17.72
CA ALA A 174 -11.40 -2.34 18.69
C ALA A 174 -11.86 -3.69 18.12
N GLY A 175 -12.35 -3.69 16.88
CA GLY A 175 -12.81 -4.88 16.19
C GLY A 175 -11.68 -5.90 16.01
N THR A 176 -10.52 -5.47 15.51
CA THR A 176 -9.38 -6.38 15.31
C THR A 176 -8.90 -6.99 16.63
N ARG A 177 -9.03 -6.26 17.75
CA ARG A 177 -8.70 -6.78 19.09
C ARG A 177 -9.70 -7.83 19.57
N TRP A 178 -10.98 -7.70 19.21
CA TRP A 178 -12.02 -8.64 19.61
C TRP A 178 -12.12 -9.87 18.70
N ARG A 179 -12.05 -9.69 17.38
CA ARG A 179 -12.16 -10.77 16.37
C ARG A 179 -11.16 -10.58 15.22
N PRO A 180 -9.88 -10.93 15.40
CA PRO A 180 -8.83 -10.67 14.41
C PRO A 180 -9.03 -11.39 13.07
N SER A 181 -9.97 -12.35 12.97
CA SER A 181 -10.33 -13.04 11.73
C SER A 181 -11.24 -12.24 10.80
N LEU A 182 -11.92 -11.20 11.29
CA LEU A 182 -12.85 -10.40 10.49
C LEU A 182 -12.15 -9.21 9.80
N PRO A 183 -12.50 -8.89 8.54
CA PRO A 183 -11.91 -7.79 7.78
C PRO A 183 -12.53 -6.43 8.18
N PHE A 184 -12.28 -5.98 9.41
CA PHE A 184 -12.88 -4.75 9.95
C PHE A 184 -12.59 -3.50 9.12
N SER A 185 -11.45 -3.43 8.43
CA SER A 185 -11.14 -2.31 7.53
C SER A 185 -12.17 -2.20 6.40
N LEU A 186 -12.51 -3.31 5.74
CA LEU A 186 -13.50 -3.31 4.67
C LEU A 186 -14.92 -3.10 5.21
N LEU A 187 -15.29 -3.77 6.30
CA LEU A 187 -16.61 -3.63 6.91
C LEU A 187 -16.88 -2.19 7.33
N ALA A 188 -15.90 -1.53 7.95
CA ALA A 188 -16.01 -0.15 8.37
C ALA A 188 -16.11 0.80 7.16
N VAL A 189 -15.33 0.57 6.10
CA VAL A 189 -15.41 1.37 4.86
C VAL A 189 -16.78 1.19 4.20
N VAL A 190 -17.28 -0.04 4.04
CA VAL A 190 -18.60 -0.31 3.45
C VAL A 190 -19.72 0.34 4.27
N ALA A 191 -19.67 0.22 5.60
CA ALA A 191 -20.64 0.86 6.48
C ALA A 191 -20.58 2.40 6.37
N ALA A 192 -19.38 2.98 6.36
CA ALA A 192 -19.19 4.42 6.19
C ALA A 192 -19.73 4.90 4.83
N THR A 193 -19.46 4.18 3.75
CA THR A 193 -20.00 4.47 2.42
C THR A 193 -21.52 4.37 2.40
N ALA A 194 -22.11 3.33 2.99
CA ALA A 194 -23.56 3.18 3.06
C ALA A 194 -24.22 4.33 3.84
N VAL A 195 -23.67 4.70 5.00
CA VAL A 195 -24.17 5.83 5.80
C VAL A 195 -24.05 7.14 5.03
N ALA A 196 -22.91 7.42 4.38
CA ALA A 196 -22.73 8.63 3.59
C ALA A 196 -23.76 8.74 2.46
N GLN A 197 -24.08 7.62 1.81
CA GLN A 197 -25.04 7.57 0.69
C GLN A 197 -26.49 7.65 1.16
N LEU A 198 -26.87 6.91 2.21
CA LEU A 198 -28.26 6.86 2.71
C LEU A 198 -28.71 8.20 3.32
N PHE A 199 -27.80 8.92 3.95
CA PHE A 199 -28.08 10.21 4.58
C PHE A 199 -27.65 11.41 3.70
N ALA A 200 -27.26 11.17 2.44
CA ALA A 200 -26.80 12.20 1.50
C ALA A 200 -25.79 13.18 2.12
N LEU A 201 -24.79 12.64 2.82
CA LEU A 201 -23.79 13.43 3.54
C LEU A 201 -22.75 14.01 2.58
N GLU A 202 -23.09 15.10 1.89
CA GLU A 202 -22.24 15.77 0.89
C GLU A 202 -20.89 16.23 1.45
N ALA A 203 -20.82 16.49 2.77
CA ALA A 203 -19.58 16.84 3.46
C ALA A 203 -18.55 15.69 3.50
N ALA A 204 -18.94 14.45 3.19
CA ALA A 204 -18.03 13.32 3.11
C ALA A 204 -17.51 13.14 1.67
N THR A 205 -16.46 13.87 1.32
CA THR A 205 -15.88 13.85 -0.03
C THR A 205 -15.52 12.43 -0.46
N PRO A 206 -16.08 11.92 -1.58
CA PRO A 206 -15.77 10.59 -2.09
C PRO A 206 -14.41 10.55 -2.79
N ILE A 207 -13.91 9.34 -3.10
CA ILE A 207 -12.70 9.15 -3.93
C ILE A 207 -12.86 9.85 -5.28
N GLY A 208 -14.05 9.79 -5.87
CA GLY A 208 -14.32 10.29 -7.22
C GLY A 208 -14.14 9.21 -8.28
N ASP A 209 -14.28 9.62 -9.54
CA ASP A 209 -14.33 8.69 -10.68
C ASP A 209 -13.08 7.82 -10.78
N LEU A 210 -13.32 6.53 -10.99
CA LEU A 210 -12.30 5.54 -11.24
C LEU A 210 -12.47 4.97 -12.65
N PRO A 211 -11.37 4.79 -13.41
CA PRO A 211 -11.45 4.17 -14.71
C PRO A 211 -12.04 2.76 -14.58
N ALA A 212 -12.90 2.40 -15.53
CA ALA A 212 -13.42 1.04 -15.62
C ALA A 212 -12.31 0.12 -16.15
N GLY A 213 -11.60 -0.54 -15.23
CA GLY A 213 -10.49 -1.43 -15.56
C GLY A 213 -9.09 -0.83 -15.36
N LEU A 214 -8.09 -1.59 -15.79
CA LEU A 214 -6.71 -1.11 -15.82
C LEU A 214 -6.46 -0.27 -17.07
N PRO A 215 -5.70 0.84 -16.97
CA PRO A 215 -5.32 1.63 -18.14
C PRO A 215 -4.45 0.79 -19.09
N ALA A 216 -4.48 1.12 -20.38
CA ALA A 216 -3.61 0.48 -21.36
C ALA A 216 -2.13 0.75 -21.02
N PRO A 217 -1.22 -0.23 -21.21
CA PRO A 217 0.19 -0.03 -20.94
C PRO A 217 0.74 1.09 -21.82
N SER A 218 1.44 2.05 -21.21
CA SER A 218 1.99 3.21 -21.91
C SER A 218 3.38 3.55 -21.39
N LEU A 219 4.21 4.10 -22.29
CA LEU A 219 5.51 4.69 -21.96
C LEU A 219 5.47 6.23 -22.02
N ALA A 220 4.29 6.83 -22.16
CA ALA A 220 4.11 8.27 -22.29
C ALA A 220 4.58 9.08 -21.07
N PHE A 221 4.78 8.41 -19.92
CA PHE A 221 5.33 9.03 -18.72
C PHE A 221 6.85 9.24 -18.76
N LEU A 222 7.57 8.60 -19.70
CA LEU A 222 9.03 8.66 -19.76
C LEU A 222 9.50 9.96 -20.42
N GLU A 223 10.05 10.83 -19.58
CA GLU A 223 10.78 12.01 -20.03
C GLU A 223 12.28 11.79 -19.89
N LEU A 224 12.96 11.45 -20.99
CA LEU A 224 14.38 11.07 -20.99
C LEU A 224 15.30 12.13 -20.37
N GLY A 225 14.92 13.42 -20.44
CA GLY A 225 15.66 14.52 -19.83
C GLY A 225 15.68 14.52 -18.31
N SER A 226 14.71 13.87 -17.66
CA SER A 226 14.60 13.81 -16.19
C SER A 226 15.36 12.65 -15.55
N LEU A 227 15.81 11.66 -16.35
CA LEU A 227 16.39 10.41 -15.86
C LEU A 227 17.60 10.61 -14.93
N SER A 228 18.46 11.57 -15.23
CA SER A 228 19.64 11.87 -14.40
C SER A 228 19.24 12.39 -13.02
N THR A 229 18.24 13.28 -12.96
CA THR A 229 17.73 13.87 -11.71
C THR A 229 16.93 12.86 -10.87
N LEU A 230 16.27 11.90 -11.54
CA LEU A 230 15.47 10.86 -10.90
C LEU A 230 16.28 9.65 -10.43
N PHE A 231 17.58 9.59 -10.74
CA PHE A 231 18.43 8.46 -10.36
C PHE A 231 18.54 8.27 -8.83
N ALA A 232 18.80 9.34 -8.08
CA ALA A 232 18.88 9.25 -6.62
C ALA A 232 17.54 8.84 -5.96
N PRO A 233 16.39 9.43 -6.35
CA PRO A 233 15.07 8.92 -5.95
C PRO A 233 14.84 7.45 -6.32
N ALA A 234 15.25 7.00 -7.51
CA ALA A 234 15.13 5.62 -7.95
C ALA A 234 15.97 4.65 -7.09
N VAL A 235 17.18 5.04 -6.69
CA VAL A 235 18.01 4.26 -5.76
C VAL A 235 17.31 4.15 -4.40
N ALA A 236 16.74 5.23 -3.87
CA ALA A 236 16.02 5.20 -2.60
C ALA A 236 14.78 4.29 -2.66
N VAL A 237 13.98 4.39 -3.73
CA VAL A 237 12.81 3.53 -3.97
C VAL A 237 13.21 2.06 -4.14
N ALA A 238 14.27 1.78 -4.90
CA ALA A 238 14.78 0.41 -5.08
C ALA A 238 15.28 -0.19 -3.75
N ALA A 239 16.07 0.57 -2.99
CA ALA A 239 16.57 0.13 -1.69
C ALA A 239 15.41 -0.16 -0.73
N LEU A 240 14.42 0.75 -0.66
CA LEU A 240 13.24 0.55 0.18
C LEU A 240 12.42 -0.67 -0.25
N ALA A 241 12.18 -0.83 -1.55
CA ALA A 241 11.45 -1.98 -2.09
C ALA A 241 12.18 -3.29 -1.75
N ALA A 242 13.50 -3.35 -1.94
CA ALA A 242 14.33 -4.50 -1.59
C ALA A 242 14.25 -4.84 -0.10
N LEU A 243 14.40 -3.83 0.77
CA LEU A 243 14.37 -3.97 2.21
C LEU A 243 13.01 -4.50 2.70
N GLU A 244 11.91 -3.81 2.37
CA GLU A 244 10.57 -4.21 2.81
C GLU A 244 10.20 -5.59 2.28
N SER A 245 10.55 -5.90 1.03
CA SER A 245 10.20 -7.20 0.46
C SER A 245 10.96 -8.33 1.16
N LEU A 246 12.27 -8.19 1.38
CA LEU A 246 13.04 -9.25 2.03
C LEU A 246 12.70 -9.40 3.52
N LEU A 247 12.36 -8.31 4.21
CA LEU A 247 11.86 -8.36 5.58
C LEU A 247 10.49 -9.06 5.64
N SER A 248 9.58 -8.71 4.74
CA SER A 248 8.26 -9.36 4.64
C SER A 248 8.37 -10.85 4.29
N ALA A 249 9.30 -11.22 3.41
CA ALA A 249 9.60 -12.62 3.10
C ALA A 249 10.13 -13.37 4.33
N SER A 250 11.04 -12.74 5.09
CA SER A 250 11.62 -13.31 6.31
C SER A 250 10.57 -13.51 7.41
N VAL A 251 9.62 -12.58 7.56
CA VAL A 251 8.48 -12.74 8.47
C VAL A 251 7.59 -13.92 8.02
N ALA A 252 7.32 -14.05 6.72
CA ALA A 252 6.53 -15.17 6.19
C ALA A 252 7.19 -16.53 6.47
N ASP A 253 8.51 -16.61 6.28
CA ASP A 253 9.31 -17.80 6.57
C ASP A 253 9.26 -18.14 8.07
N GLY A 254 9.38 -17.14 8.95
CA GLY A 254 9.28 -17.33 10.41
C GLY A 254 7.89 -17.77 10.90
N MET A 255 6.83 -17.48 10.13
CA MET A 255 5.45 -17.87 10.44
C MET A 255 5.08 -19.28 9.92
N THR A 256 5.94 -19.92 9.15
CA THR A 256 5.67 -21.23 8.55
C THR A 256 6.77 -22.23 8.79
N VAL A 257 6.46 -23.52 8.64
CA VAL A 257 7.46 -24.59 8.72
C VAL A 257 7.71 -25.11 7.31
N GLY A 258 8.97 -25.08 6.87
CA GLY A 258 9.40 -25.67 5.59
C GLY A 258 9.33 -24.74 4.36
N HIS A 259 8.87 -23.49 4.51
CA HIS A 259 9.05 -22.47 3.49
C HIS A 259 10.32 -21.66 3.76
N ARG A 260 11.05 -21.35 2.69
CA ARG A 260 12.13 -20.37 2.68
C ARG A 260 12.07 -19.58 1.39
N HIS A 261 12.29 -18.28 1.48
CA HIS A 261 12.43 -17.46 0.30
C HIS A 261 13.85 -17.55 -0.29
N ASP A 262 13.94 -17.30 -1.59
CA ASP A 262 15.20 -16.98 -2.28
C ASP A 262 15.32 -15.45 -2.40
N PRO A 263 16.28 -14.81 -1.72
CA PRO A 263 16.40 -13.35 -1.71
C PRO A 263 16.63 -12.74 -3.09
N ASP A 264 17.48 -13.35 -3.92
CA ASP A 264 17.83 -12.79 -5.23
C ASP A 264 16.67 -12.94 -6.20
N ARG A 265 15.96 -14.07 -6.14
CA ARG A 265 14.71 -14.26 -6.90
C ARG A 265 13.62 -13.31 -6.43
N GLU A 266 13.57 -12.98 -5.14
CA GLU A 266 12.62 -11.98 -4.62
C GLU A 266 12.91 -10.59 -5.20
N LEU A 267 14.17 -10.15 -5.20
CA LEU A 267 14.56 -8.90 -5.85
C LEU A 267 14.23 -8.89 -7.35
N PHE A 268 14.46 -10.01 -8.04
CA PHE A 268 14.11 -10.13 -9.46
C PHE A 268 12.61 -9.97 -9.70
N GLY A 269 11.78 -10.66 -8.92
CA GLY A 269 10.32 -10.57 -9.02
C GLY A 269 9.78 -9.18 -8.70
N GLN A 270 10.30 -8.53 -7.66
CA GLN A 270 9.97 -7.14 -7.33
C GLN A 270 10.46 -6.18 -8.42
N GLY A 271 11.60 -6.44 -9.02
CA GLY A 271 12.13 -5.66 -10.13
C GLY A 271 11.19 -5.68 -11.34
N LEU A 272 10.78 -6.87 -11.78
CA LEU A 272 9.78 -7.01 -12.86
C LEU A 272 8.44 -6.36 -12.51
N ALA A 273 7.98 -6.53 -11.28
CA ALA A 273 6.75 -5.91 -10.79
C ALA A 273 6.83 -4.38 -10.86
N ASN A 274 7.96 -3.78 -10.48
CA ASN A 274 8.19 -2.33 -10.49
C ASN A 274 8.52 -1.76 -11.89
N ILE A 275 9.00 -2.58 -12.83
CA ILE A 275 9.08 -2.20 -14.25
C ILE A 275 7.68 -2.15 -14.87
N ALA A 276 6.84 -3.13 -14.56
CA ALA A 276 5.54 -3.28 -15.21
C ALA A 276 4.46 -2.37 -14.61
N ALA A 277 4.40 -2.20 -13.29
CA ALA A 277 3.32 -1.43 -12.65
C ALA A 277 3.18 0.02 -13.20
N PRO A 278 4.27 0.78 -13.42
CA PRO A 278 4.20 2.12 -13.99
C PRO A 278 3.60 2.18 -15.40
N LEU A 279 3.75 1.12 -16.19
CA LEU A 279 3.14 1.04 -17.53
C LEU A 279 1.61 1.14 -17.45
N PHE A 280 1.03 0.63 -16.37
CA PHE A 280 -0.40 0.68 -16.08
C PHE A 280 -0.75 1.84 -15.10
N GLY A 281 0.11 2.85 -14.98
CA GLY A 281 -0.10 3.99 -14.08
C GLY A 281 -0.01 3.63 -12.59
N GLY A 282 0.54 2.46 -12.25
CA GLY A 282 0.75 2.01 -10.89
C GLY A 282 1.96 2.67 -10.23
N VAL A 283 1.85 2.93 -8.93
CA VAL A 283 2.98 3.32 -8.08
C VAL A 283 3.94 2.14 -7.84
N PRO A 284 5.20 2.42 -7.45
CA PRO A 284 6.12 1.40 -6.97
C PRO A 284 5.53 0.47 -5.89
N ALA A 285 5.88 -0.80 -5.98
CA ALA A 285 5.39 -1.88 -5.15
C ALA A 285 6.51 -2.51 -4.32
N THR A 286 6.11 -3.14 -3.23
CA THR A 286 6.96 -4.04 -2.46
C THR A 286 6.11 -5.07 -1.72
N GLY A 287 6.76 -6.08 -1.14
CA GLY A 287 6.12 -7.05 -0.27
C GLY A 287 5.58 -6.42 1.01
N ALA A 288 4.29 -6.60 1.29
CA ALA A 288 3.62 -5.97 2.43
C ALA A 288 3.52 -6.94 3.62
N ILE A 289 4.24 -6.67 4.72
CA ILE A 289 4.29 -7.52 5.92
C ILE A 289 2.87 -7.90 6.40
N ALA A 290 1.98 -6.91 6.53
CA ALA A 290 0.62 -7.14 7.03
C ALA A 290 -0.21 -8.04 6.10
N ARG A 291 -0.11 -7.86 4.78
CA ARG A 291 -0.86 -8.68 3.80
C ARG A 291 -0.31 -10.10 3.77
N THR A 292 1.01 -10.24 3.76
CA THR A 292 1.70 -11.53 3.84
C THR A 292 1.33 -12.28 5.13
N ALA A 293 1.31 -11.60 6.28
CA ALA A 293 0.92 -12.20 7.54
C ALA A 293 -0.54 -12.70 7.54
N VAL A 294 -1.47 -11.94 6.95
CA VAL A 294 -2.86 -12.39 6.75
C VAL A 294 -2.90 -13.61 5.81
N ASN A 295 -2.13 -13.59 4.72
CA ASN A 295 -2.04 -14.70 3.78
C ASN A 295 -1.59 -16.00 4.48
N VAL A 296 -0.54 -15.92 5.28
CA VAL A 296 -0.02 -17.06 6.04
C VAL A 296 -1.02 -17.53 7.11
N ARG A 297 -1.62 -16.62 7.89
CA ARG A 297 -2.58 -16.95 8.96
C ARG A 297 -3.88 -17.56 8.42
N THR A 298 -4.31 -17.15 7.23
CA THR A 298 -5.46 -17.74 6.53
C THR A 298 -5.11 -19.08 5.87
N GLY A 299 -3.85 -19.49 5.94
CA GLY A 299 -3.40 -20.82 5.60
C GLY A 299 -2.91 -21.00 4.17
N ALA A 300 -2.51 -19.92 3.49
CA ALA A 300 -1.85 -20.03 2.21
C ALA A 300 -0.65 -20.98 2.29
N GLY A 301 -0.54 -21.87 1.31
CA GLY A 301 0.56 -22.80 1.13
C GLY A 301 1.29 -22.63 -0.21
N SER A 302 0.80 -21.78 -1.11
CA SER A 302 1.44 -21.53 -2.40
C SER A 302 1.19 -20.13 -2.96
N ARG A 303 1.89 -19.83 -4.07
CA ARG A 303 1.77 -18.59 -4.85
C ARG A 303 0.35 -18.35 -5.38
N LEU A 304 -0.46 -19.40 -5.45
CA LEU A 304 -1.84 -19.31 -5.90
C LEU A 304 -2.66 -18.33 -5.04
N ALA A 305 -2.38 -18.22 -3.74
CA ALA A 305 -3.08 -17.28 -2.89
C ALA A 305 -2.82 -15.82 -3.29
N ALA A 306 -1.56 -15.46 -3.55
CA ALA A 306 -1.19 -14.12 -4.02
C ALA A 306 -1.71 -13.81 -5.43
N LEU A 307 -1.73 -14.81 -6.33
CA LEU A 307 -2.36 -14.69 -7.65
C LEU A 307 -3.88 -14.49 -7.56
N THR A 308 -4.53 -15.23 -6.67
CA THR A 308 -5.97 -15.10 -6.41
C THR A 308 -6.28 -13.73 -5.84
N HIS A 309 -5.44 -13.24 -4.93
CA HIS A 309 -5.54 -11.87 -4.41
C HIS A 309 -5.54 -10.83 -5.54
N ALA A 310 -4.56 -10.90 -6.45
CA ALA A 310 -4.48 -9.99 -7.60
C ALA A 310 -5.69 -10.13 -8.54
N ALA A 311 -6.16 -11.35 -8.81
CA ALA A 311 -7.32 -11.62 -9.65
C ALA A 311 -8.63 -11.09 -9.04
N VAL A 312 -8.82 -11.25 -7.73
CA VAL A 312 -9.99 -10.71 -7.01
C VAL A 312 -9.97 -9.18 -7.05
N LEU A 313 -8.82 -8.56 -6.81
CA LEU A 313 -8.70 -7.10 -6.95
C LEU A 313 -8.98 -6.65 -8.40
N ALA A 314 -8.47 -7.35 -9.41
CA ALA A 314 -8.79 -7.06 -10.80
C ALA A 314 -10.30 -7.12 -11.06
N ALA A 315 -10.97 -8.19 -10.60
CA ALA A 315 -12.42 -8.33 -10.73
C ALA A 315 -13.18 -7.17 -10.05
N ILE A 316 -12.73 -6.71 -8.88
CA ILE A 316 -13.30 -5.55 -8.19
C ILE A 316 -13.09 -4.27 -9.01
N VAL A 317 -11.92 -4.06 -9.60
CA VAL A 317 -11.65 -2.90 -10.47
C VAL A 317 -12.57 -2.90 -11.68
N PHE A 318 -12.77 -4.04 -12.34
CA PHE A 318 -13.61 -4.13 -13.53
C PHE A 318 -15.12 -4.07 -13.23
N ALA A 319 -15.58 -4.64 -12.11
CA ALA A 319 -17.01 -4.79 -11.84
C ALA A 319 -17.56 -3.78 -10.82
N ALA A 320 -16.74 -3.28 -9.90
CA ALA A 320 -17.17 -2.48 -8.77
C ALA A 320 -16.56 -1.06 -8.73
N ALA A 321 -15.93 -0.58 -9.81
CA ALA A 321 -15.44 0.80 -9.90
C ALA A 321 -16.49 1.86 -9.49
N PRO A 322 -17.78 1.78 -9.90
CA PRO A 322 -18.79 2.74 -9.45
C PRO A 322 -19.06 2.70 -7.95
N LEU A 323 -18.93 1.53 -7.31
CA LEU A 323 -19.10 1.42 -5.85
C LEU A 323 -17.87 1.97 -5.12
N VAL A 324 -16.67 1.67 -5.62
CA VAL A 324 -15.41 2.16 -5.03
C VAL A 324 -15.30 3.68 -5.13
N SER A 325 -15.76 4.29 -6.25
CA SER A 325 -15.75 5.74 -6.45
C SER A 325 -16.47 6.52 -5.33
N ARG A 326 -17.47 5.90 -4.68
CA ARG A 326 -18.31 6.49 -3.64
C ARG A 326 -17.71 6.40 -2.24
N ILE A 327 -16.58 5.74 -2.08
CA ILE A 327 -15.95 5.58 -0.76
C ILE A 327 -15.52 6.96 -0.25
N PRO A 328 -15.91 7.37 0.97
CA PRO A 328 -15.43 8.62 1.55
C PRO A 328 -13.91 8.59 1.78
N LEU A 329 -13.20 9.66 1.38
CA LEU A 329 -11.77 9.80 1.63
C LEU A 329 -11.45 9.76 3.14
N ALA A 330 -12.32 10.32 3.97
CA ALA A 330 -12.20 10.28 5.42
C ALA A 330 -12.25 8.84 5.98
N ALA A 331 -13.01 7.93 5.36
CA ALA A 331 -13.03 6.53 5.76
C ALA A 331 -11.69 5.84 5.46
N LEU A 332 -11.09 6.10 4.28
CA LEU A 332 -9.75 5.60 3.97
C LEU A 332 -8.69 6.19 4.92
N ALA A 333 -8.80 7.48 5.26
CA ALA A 333 -7.94 8.12 6.24
C ALA A 333 -8.04 7.43 7.60
N GLY A 334 -9.24 7.07 8.06
CA GLY A 334 -9.46 6.27 9.27
C GLY A 334 -8.76 4.91 9.24
N VAL A 335 -8.83 4.19 8.12
CA VAL A 335 -8.12 2.91 7.93
C VAL A 335 -6.60 3.11 8.06
N LEU A 336 -6.06 4.16 7.41
CA LEU A 336 -4.63 4.44 7.43
C LEU A 336 -4.14 4.94 8.79
N LEU A 337 -4.94 5.73 9.51
CA LEU A 337 -4.67 6.13 10.90
C LEU A 337 -4.62 4.93 11.83
N ALA A 338 -5.61 4.04 11.77
CA ALA A 338 -5.60 2.80 12.55
C ALA A 338 -4.40 1.91 12.18
N THR A 339 -4.00 1.89 10.90
CA THR A 339 -2.82 1.15 10.45
C THR A 339 -1.54 1.74 11.04
N ALA A 340 -1.38 3.08 11.01
CA ALA A 340 -0.25 3.76 11.61
C ALA A 340 -0.15 3.50 13.12
N ILE A 341 -1.27 3.59 13.85
CA ILE A 341 -1.32 3.27 15.29
C ILE A 341 -0.85 1.84 15.57
N ARG A 342 -1.25 0.88 14.73
CA ARG A 342 -0.84 -0.52 14.87
C ARG A 342 0.62 -0.78 14.51
N MET A 343 1.24 0.07 13.69
CA MET A 343 2.68 -0.02 13.39
C MET A 343 3.54 0.44 14.57
N VAL A 344 3.00 1.33 15.41
CA VAL A 344 3.63 1.74 16.67
C VAL A 344 3.28 0.71 17.75
N GLU A 345 3.89 -0.49 17.68
CA GLU A 345 3.74 -1.47 18.77
C GLU A 345 4.48 -0.97 20.03
N THR A 346 3.76 -0.90 21.14
CA THR A 346 4.19 -0.36 22.44
C THR A 346 5.34 -1.13 23.12
N GLY A 347 5.88 -2.17 22.49
CA GLY A 347 6.94 -3.03 23.03
C GLY A 347 8.36 -2.53 22.78
N SER A 348 8.62 -1.90 21.62
CA SER A 348 9.96 -1.45 21.22
C SER A 348 10.34 -0.05 21.75
N LEU A 349 9.36 0.78 22.11
CA LEU A 349 9.60 2.08 22.74
C LEU A 349 9.97 1.99 24.24
N ARG A 350 9.89 0.78 24.83
CA ARG A 350 10.16 0.52 26.26
C ARG A 350 11.43 -0.31 26.51
N ALA A 351 12.18 -0.66 25.46
CA ALA A 351 13.43 -1.41 25.56
C ALA A 351 14.63 -0.47 25.70
#